data_AF-L7PAA2-F1
#
_entry.id   AF-L7PAA2-F1
#
_cell.length_a   1.000
_cell.length_b   1.000
_cell.length_c   1.000
_cell.angle_alpha   90.00
_cell.angle_beta   90.00
_cell.angle_gamma   90.00
#
_symmetry.space_group_name_H-M   'P 1'
#
loop_
_entity.id
_entity.type
_entity.pdbx_description
1 polymer ?
#
loop_
_entity_poly.entity_id
_entity_poly.type
_entity_poly.pdbx_seq_one_letter_code
_entity_poly.pdbx_strand_id
1 'polypeptide(L)'
;LIGQAFPYTPIANPARFIPNWTFGINASDMQTPVDQIRAKEKPDAVVLISHNGMDVDVKLAEVVSGIDVIFGGHTHDGVAQPFVVKNAKGRTLVTNAGSNGKFLGVIDLKLGEGGVKEFRYKLLPVFSNELPAHSGMQALVDKIRAPYLDKLQEPLATAGSLLYRRGNFDGPFDQIICQALIERNEAQISLSPGFRWGTTILPGQTITMEHVLDQTCMTYPETYARDMTGQQIKDILED
;
A
#
# COMPACT_ATOMS: atom_id res chain seq x y z
N LEU A 1 -2.81 19.86 -7.32
CA LEU A 1 -2.57 18.43 -6.99
C LEU A 1 -3.08 17.59 -8.14
N ILE A 2 -2.41 16.49 -8.48
CA ILE A 2 -2.86 15.49 -9.46
C ILE A 2 -2.99 14.16 -8.72
N GLY A 3 -4.04 13.39 -9.01
CA GLY A 3 -4.24 12.06 -8.44
C GLY A 3 -3.97 10.98 -9.48
N GLN A 4 -3.30 9.89 -9.08
CA GLN A 4 -3.03 8.72 -9.92
C GLN A 4 -3.39 7.45 -9.15
N ALA A 5 -4.39 6.73 -9.65
CA ALA A 5 -4.82 5.45 -9.09
C ALA A 5 -3.89 4.30 -9.53
N PHE A 6 -4.00 3.15 -8.85
CA PHE A 6 -3.21 1.97 -9.19
C PHE A 6 -3.49 1.49 -10.62
N PRO A 7 -2.47 1.41 -11.49
CA PRO A 7 -2.66 1.20 -12.92
C PRO A 7 -3.11 -0.23 -13.27
N TYR A 8 -2.87 -1.20 -12.40
CA TYR A 8 -3.24 -2.60 -12.63
C TYR A 8 -4.52 -3.02 -11.90
N THR A 9 -5.33 -2.05 -11.48
CA THR A 9 -6.61 -2.30 -10.79
C THR A 9 -7.49 -3.33 -11.49
N PRO A 10 -7.68 -3.31 -12.83
CA PRO A 10 -8.54 -4.28 -13.53
C PRO A 10 -8.06 -5.73 -13.50
N ILE A 11 -6.75 -5.96 -13.42
CA ILE A 11 -6.17 -7.32 -13.41
C ILE A 11 -5.89 -7.83 -12.00
N ALA A 12 -5.74 -6.93 -11.03
CA ALA A 12 -5.51 -7.27 -9.62
C ALA A 12 -6.79 -7.60 -8.84
N ASN A 13 -7.97 -7.40 -9.44
CA ASN A 13 -9.27 -7.57 -8.80
C ASN A 13 -10.24 -8.32 -9.73
N PRO A 14 -11.33 -8.91 -9.20
CA PRO A 14 -12.35 -9.53 -10.04
C PRO A 14 -12.91 -8.55 -11.08
N ALA A 15 -12.90 -8.96 -12.35
CA ALA A 15 -13.31 -8.12 -13.48
C ALA A 15 -14.70 -7.51 -13.34
N ARG A 16 -15.62 -8.19 -12.65
CA ARG A 16 -17.00 -7.70 -12.39
C ARG A 16 -17.05 -6.38 -11.62
N PHE A 17 -15.99 -6.00 -10.88
CA PHE A 17 -15.92 -4.71 -10.20
C PHE A 17 -15.49 -3.56 -11.11
N ILE A 18 -14.72 -3.85 -12.17
CA ILE A 18 -14.14 -2.86 -13.08
C ILE A 18 -14.39 -3.30 -14.54
N PRO A 19 -15.67 -3.49 -14.95
CA PRO A 19 -15.97 -4.19 -16.20
C PRO A 19 -15.54 -3.43 -17.46
N ASN A 20 -15.54 -2.09 -17.39
CA ASN A 20 -15.43 -1.22 -18.55
C ASN A 20 -14.37 -0.12 -18.42
N TRP A 21 -13.55 -0.14 -17.36
CA TRP A 21 -12.54 0.90 -17.15
C TRP A 21 -11.15 0.36 -17.48
N THR A 22 -10.39 1.17 -18.20
CA THR A 22 -8.98 0.92 -18.47
C THR A 22 -8.14 1.75 -17.52
N PHE A 23 -7.13 1.11 -16.95
CA PHE A 23 -6.10 1.75 -16.15
C PHE A 23 -4.75 1.40 -16.78
N GLY A 24 -3.77 2.27 -16.59
CA GLY A 24 -2.45 2.05 -17.14
C GLY A 24 -1.46 3.12 -16.72
N ILE A 25 -0.18 2.80 -16.88
CA ILE A 25 0.91 3.76 -16.74
C ILE A 25 1.15 4.32 -18.13
N ASN A 26 0.70 5.54 -18.36
CA ASN A 26 0.98 6.23 -19.61
C ASN A 26 1.63 7.59 -19.33
N ALA A 27 2.93 7.67 -19.60
CA ALA A 27 3.70 8.88 -19.39
C ALA A 27 3.22 10.04 -20.27
N SER A 28 2.77 9.80 -21.52
CA SER A 28 2.24 10.87 -22.36
C SER A 28 0.90 11.39 -21.86
N ASP A 29 0.06 10.49 -21.35
CA ASP A 29 -1.24 10.86 -20.78
C ASP A 29 -1.09 11.61 -19.47
N MET A 30 0.01 11.41 -18.73
CA MET A 30 0.36 12.21 -17.55
C MET A 30 1.05 13.55 -17.93
N GLN A 31 1.93 13.56 -18.94
CA GLN A 31 2.64 14.77 -19.36
C GLN A 31 1.67 15.85 -19.87
N THR A 32 0.66 15.44 -20.63
CA THR A 32 -0.35 16.36 -21.21
C THR A 32 -1.05 17.23 -20.16
N PRO A 33 -1.71 16.67 -19.11
CA PRO A 33 -2.33 17.48 -18.07
C PRO A 33 -1.31 18.26 -17.25
N VAL A 34 -0.10 17.73 -16.99
CA VAL A 34 0.96 18.48 -16.28
C VAL A 34 1.33 19.74 -17.05
N ASP A 35 1.57 19.65 -18.36
CA ASP A 35 1.89 20.80 -19.21
C ASP A 35 0.73 21.80 -19.27
N GLN A 36 -0.51 21.32 -19.40
CA GLN A 36 -1.70 22.17 -19.41
C GLN A 36 -1.85 22.94 -18.08
N ILE A 37 -1.67 22.27 -16.94
CA ILE A 37 -1.74 22.88 -15.62
C ILE A 37 -0.64 23.94 -15.45
N ARG A 38 0.60 23.61 -15.84
CA ARG A 38 1.73 24.56 -15.78
C ARG A 38 1.51 25.78 -16.66
N ALA A 39 0.95 25.61 -17.86
CA ALA A 39 0.73 26.70 -18.79
C ALA A 39 -0.44 27.62 -18.39
N LYS A 40 -1.57 27.03 -17.96
CA LYS A 40 -2.81 27.76 -17.70
C LYS A 40 -2.90 28.26 -16.27
N GLU A 41 -2.76 27.34 -15.31
CA GLU A 41 -2.96 27.63 -13.89
C GLU A 41 -1.71 28.21 -13.23
N LYS A 42 -0.53 27.96 -13.83
CA LYS A 42 0.77 28.46 -13.38
C LYS A 42 1.03 28.24 -11.87
N PRO A 43 0.82 27.02 -11.34
CA PRO A 43 1.04 26.78 -9.92
C PRO A 43 2.53 26.85 -9.59
N ASP A 44 2.83 27.31 -8.37
CA ASP A 44 4.19 27.30 -7.84
C ASP A 44 4.74 25.88 -7.68
N ALA A 45 3.87 24.90 -7.38
CA ALA A 45 4.24 23.50 -7.28
C ALA A 45 3.15 22.56 -7.84
N VAL A 46 3.59 21.49 -8.50
CA VAL A 46 2.75 20.37 -8.95
C VAL A 46 3.13 19.14 -8.16
N VAL A 47 2.17 18.64 -7.38
CA VAL A 47 2.32 17.42 -6.58
C VAL A 47 1.40 16.34 -7.12
N LEU A 48 1.98 15.15 -7.33
CA LEU A 48 1.27 13.94 -7.69
C LEU A 48 1.04 13.10 -6.43
N ILE A 49 -0.22 12.75 -6.16
CA ILE A 49 -0.61 11.76 -5.16
C ILE A 49 -0.83 10.44 -5.92
N SER A 50 0.12 9.53 -5.79
CA SER A 50 0.21 8.32 -6.61
C SER A 50 -0.08 7.06 -5.81
N HIS A 51 -0.66 6.08 -6.48
CA HIS A 51 -0.78 4.71 -6.00
C HIS A 51 -0.18 3.72 -7.02
N ASN A 52 0.80 4.13 -7.83
CA ASN A 52 1.44 3.24 -8.81
C ASN A 52 2.35 2.19 -8.15
N GLY A 53 3.07 2.59 -7.09
CA GLY A 53 4.15 1.82 -6.50
C GLY A 53 5.50 2.51 -6.71
N MET A 54 6.42 2.32 -5.76
CA MET A 54 7.64 3.12 -5.67
C MET A 54 8.49 3.10 -6.95
N ASP A 55 8.84 1.92 -7.47
CA ASP A 55 9.70 1.83 -8.66
C ASP A 55 9.05 2.42 -9.91
N VAL A 56 7.73 2.28 -10.03
CA VAL A 56 6.96 2.88 -11.12
C VAL A 56 6.95 4.40 -11.00
N ASP A 57 6.76 4.93 -9.79
CA ASP A 57 6.77 6.37 -9.55
C ASP A 57 8.15 6.99 -9.77
N VAL A 58 9.22 6.31 -9.38
CA VAL A 58 10.60 6.70 -9.71
C VAL A 58 10.76 6.74 -11.22
N LYS A 59 10.32 5.70 -11.94
CA LYS A 59 10.43 5.69 -13.41
C LYS A 59 9.60 6.78 -14.07
N LEU A 60 8.37 7.01 -13.59
CA LEU A 60 7.49 8.07 -14.08
C LEU A 60 8.13 9.44 -13.88
N ALA A 61 8.76 9.68 -12.73
CA ALA A 61 9.47 10.91 -12.42
C ALA A 61 10.68 11.19 -13.32
N GLU A 62 11.32 10.15 -13.90
CA GLU A 62 12.40 10.32 -14.87
C GLU A 62 11.89 10.83 -16.23
N VAL A 63 10.70 10.37 -16.64
CA VAL A 63 10.18 10.58 -18.00
C VAL A 63 9.12 11.68 -18.10
N VAL A 64 8.42 11.98 -17.00
CA VAL A 64 7.45 13.09 -16.92
C VAL A 64 8.10 14.28 -16.25
N SER A 65 8.11 15.40 -16.97
CA SER A 65 8.66 16.67 -16.52
C SER A 65 7.58 17.61 -15.98
N GLY A 66 7.94 18.47 -15.03
CA GLY A 66 7.05 19.50 -14.49
C GLY A 66 6.27 19.08 -13.23
N ILE A 67 6.45 17.86 -12.74
CA ILE A 67 6.03 17.42 -11.39
C ILE A 67 7.17 17.72 -10.41
N ASP A 68 6.89 18.36 -9.28
CA ASP A 68 7.92 18.65 -8.27
C ASP A 68 8.04 17.54 -7.21
N VAL A 69 6.90 16.96 -6.83
CA VAL A 69 6.82 15.93 -5.77
C VAL A 69 5.82 14.85 -6.15
N ILE A 70 6.20 13.59 -5.90
CA ILE A 70 5.32 12.42 -5.91
C ILE A 70 5.28 11.87 -4.48
N PHE A 71 4.08 11.88 -3.89
CA PHE A 71 3.76 11.08 -2.72
C PHE A 71 3.12 9.79 -3.21
N GLY A 72 3.89 8.70 -3.19
CA GLY A 72 3.44 7.40 -3.67
C GLY A 72 2.79 6.54 -2.59
N GLY A 73 2.35 5.36 -3.02
CA GLY A 73 1.69 4.35 -2.19
C GLY A 73 1.91 2.96 -2.77
N HIS A 74 0.97 2.04 -2.54
CA HIS A 74 0.93 0.66 -3.07
C HIS A 74 2.01 -0.31 -2.57
N THR A 75 3.29 0.06 -2.62
CA THR A 75 4.42 -0.83 -2.29
C THR A 75 4.78 -0.83 -0.79
N HIS A 76 4.18 0.08 -0.01
CA HIS A 76 4.32 0.17 1.45
C HIS A 76 5.76 0.44 1.94
N ASP A 77 6.56 1.12 1.13
CA ASP A 77 7.95 1.47 1.50
C ASP A 77 7.99 2.62 2.50
N GLY A 78 8.75 2.46 3.58
CA GLY A 78 9.10 3.55 4.48
C GLY A 78 10.36 4.25 3.98
N VAL A 79 10.20 5.33 3.22
CA VAL A 79 11.32 5.97 2.52
C VAL A 79 11.96 7.03 3.43
N ALA A 80 13.10 6.70 4.05
CA ALA A 80 13.75 7.57 5.04
C ALA A 80 14.17 8.94 4.49
N GLN A 81 14.47 9.04 3.20
CA GLN A 81 14.73 10.28 2.46
C GLN A 81 14.15 10.17 1.05
N PRO A 82 13.54 11.23 0.48
CA PRO A 82 12.95 11.16 -0.84
C PRO A 82 14.02 10.92 -1.89
N PHE A 83 13.66 10.13 -2.91
CA PHE A 83 14.48 10.00 -4.10
C PHE A 83 14.42 11.31 -4.88
N VAL A 84 15.59 11.85 -5.22
CA VAL A 84 15.72 13.04 -6.06
C VAL A 84 15.97 12.57 -7.49
N VAL A 85 14.89 12.45 -8.26
CA VAL A 85 14.92 11.90 -9.62
C VAL A 85 15.12 13.03 -10.63
N LYS A 86 16.11 12.93 -11.52
CA LYS A 86 16.34 13.92 -12.58
C LYS A 86 15.48 13.60 -13.81
N ASN A 87 15.00 14.62 -14.49
CA ASN A 87 14.27 14.51 -15.76
C ASN A 87 14.68 15.62 -16.74
N ALA A 88 14.06 15.64 -17.92
CA ALA A 88 14.43 16.53 -19.02
C ALA A 88 14.37 18.04 -18.68
N LYS A 89 13.55 18.47 -17.70
CA LYS A 89 13.38 19.89 -17.35
C LYS A 89 13.75 20.23 -15.89
N GLY A 90 14.29 19.27 -15.14
CA GLY A 90 14.62 19.49 -13.74
C GLY A 90 14.68 18.21 -12.93
N ARG A 91 13.99 18.20 -11.78
CA ARG A 91 13.94 17.08 -10.85
C ARG A 91 12.57 16.92 -10.23
N THR A 92 12.30 15.73 -9.73
CA THR A 92 11.11 15.37 -8.98
C THR A 92 11.53 14.66 -7.69
N LEU A 93 10.89 14.98 -6.56
CA LEU A 93 11.05 14.25 -5.31
C LEU A 93 10.06 13.10 -5.25
N VAL A 94 10.50 11.88 -4.91
CA VAL A 94 9.61 10.70 -4.81
C VAL A 94 9.75 10.06 -3.43
N THR A 95 8.63 9.85 -2.73
CA THR A 95 8.64 9.24 -1.39
C THR A 95 7.35 8.48 -1.08
N ASN A 96 7.47 7.48 -0.20
CA ASN A 96 6.36 6.73 0.40
C ASN A 96 6.50 6.77 1.94
N ALA A 97 5.37 6.76 2.65
CA ALA A 97 5.31 6.83 4.11
C ALA A 97 4.94 5.49 4.78
N GLY A 98 5.38 4.37 4.19
CA GLY A 98 5.10 3.03 4.71
C GLY A 98 3.62 2.63 4.58
N SER A 99 3.11 1.97 5.61
CA SER A 99 1.72 1.48 5.69
C SER A 99 1.22 1.51 7.13
N ASN A 100 -0.07 1.22 7.32
CA ASN A 100 -0.71 1.10 8.65
C ASN A 100 -0.55 2.34 9.55
N GLY A 101 -0.39 3.53 8.95
CA GLY A 101 -0.16 4.77 9.70
C GLY A 101 1.14 4.79 10.50
N LYS A 102 2.10 3.89 10.23
CA LYS A 102 3.38 3.80 10.98
C LYS A 102 4.24 5.05 10.86
N PHE A 103 4.11 5.78 9.75
CA PHE A 103 4.85 7.01 9.52
C PHE A 103 3.98 8.11 8.91
N LEU A 104 4.35 9.35 9.20
CA LEU A 104 3.88 10.55 8.51
C LEU A 104 5.06 11.16 7.73
N GLY A 105 4.98 11.14 6.40
CA GLY A 105 5.94 11.83 5.53
C GLY A 105 5.60 13.31 5.41
N VAL A 106 6.56 14.18 5.71
CA VAL A 106 6.41 15.65 5.66
C VAL A 106 7.49 16.23 4.75
N ILE A 107 7.07 16.93 3.69
CA ILE A 107 7.97 17.72 2.84
C ILE A 107 7.61 19.21 3.01
N ASP A 108 8.53 19.97 3.59
CA ASP A 108 8.46 21.43 3.60
C ASP A 108 9.09 21.95 2.29
N LEU A 109 8.33 22.70 1.49
CA LEU A 109 8.80 23.26 0.22
C LEU A 109 9.06 24.77 0.35
N LYS A 110 10.21 25.22 -0.13
CA LYS A 110 10.50 26.65 -0.33
C LYS A 110 10.21 27.03 -1.78
N LEU A 111 9.15 27.80 -1.97
CA LEU A 111 8.70 28.28 -3.28
C LEU A 111 9.43 29.58 -3.66
N GLY A 112 9.65 29.80 -4.95
CA GLY A 112 10.21 31.04 -5.50
C GLY A 112 9.88 31.16 -6.98
N GLU A 113 10.45 32.19 -7.65
CA GLU A 113 10.20 32.43 -9.06
C GLU A 113 10.56 31.21 -9.93
N GLY A 114 9.58 30.64 -10.63
CA GLY A 114 9.79 29.42 -11.42
C GLY A 114 9.80 28.12 -10.59
N GLY A 115 9.18 28.10 -9.40
CA GLY A 115 8.78 26.89 -8.68
C GLY A 115 9.60 26.54 -7.44
N VAL A 116 9.66 25.25 -7.09
CA VAL A 116 10.32 24.73 -5.87
C VAL A 116 11.84 24.93 -5.93
N LYS A 117 12.42 25.60 -4.92
CA LYS A 117 13.87 25.88 -4.83
C LYS A 117 14.60 24.95 -3.90
N GLU A 118 14.08 24.83 -2.69
CA GLU A 118 14.62 24.00 -1.62
C GLU A 118 13.51 23.16 -1.01
N PHE A 119 13.89 22.05 -0.37
CA PHE A 119 12.98 21.24 0.40
C PHE A 119 13.64 20.76 1.70
N ARG A 120 12.81 20.46 2.70
CA ARG A 120 13.22 19.68 3.87
C ARG A 120 12.26 18.51 4.02
N TYR A 121 12.81 17.35 4.38
CA TYR A 121 12.01 16.15 4.55
C TYR A 121 12.14 15.58 5.96
N LYS A 122 11.02 15.08 6.49
CA LYS A 122 10.98 14.26 7.68
C LYS A 122 10.03 13.08 7.46
N LEU A 123 10.48 11.89 7.81
CA LEU A 123 9.62 10.73 8.00
C LEU A 123 9.42 10.56 9.50
N LEU A 124 8.24 10.93 10.00
CA LEU A 124 7.94 10.94 11.43
C LEU A 124 7.29 9.61 11.83
N PRO A 125 7.91 8.79 12.71
CA PRO A 125 7.26 7.59 13.22
C PRO A 125 6.08 7.94 14.12
N VAL A 126 5.00 7.18 14.02
CA VAL A 126 3.79 7.34 14.82
C VAL A 126 3.81 6.32 15.96
N PHE A 127 4.29 6.74 17.13
CA PHE A 127 4.23 5.94 18.35
C PHE A 127 2.99 6.36 19.16
N SER A 128 1.93 5.55 19.11
CA SER A 128 0.64 5.88 19.74
C SER A 128 0.69 5.98 21.26
N ASN A 129 1.68 5.35 21.90
CA ASN A 129 1.96 5.46 23.33
C ASN A 129 2.63 6.78 23.72
N GLU A 130 3.22 7.50 22.77
CA GLU A 130 3.95 8.77 23.00
C GLU A 130 3.17 10.00 22.51
N LEU A 131 2.03 9.80 21.84
CA LEU A 131 1.23 10.86 21.23
C LEU A 131 -0.18 10.85 21.82
N PRO A 132 -0.74 12.00 22.24
CA PRO A 132 -2.12 12.06 22.70
C PRO A 132 -3.07 11.76 21.54
N ALA A 133 -4.02 10.86 21.76
CA ALA A 133 -5.08 10.61 20.80
C ALA A 133 -5.98 11.85 20.64
N HIS A 134 -6.37 12.16 19.40
CA HIS A 134 -7.37 13.20 19.16
C HIS A 134 -8.74 12.71 19.63
N SER A 135 -9.31 13.37 20.65
CA SER A 135 -10.54 12.90 21.32
C SER A 135 -11.72 12.70 20.37
N GLY A 136 -11.92 13.60 19.40
CA GLY A 136 -12.98 13.47 18.41
C GLY A 136 -12.77 12.29 17.44
N MET A 137 -11.52 11.93 17.15
CA MET A 137 -11.23 10.79 16.27
C MET A 137 -11.36 9.48 17.04
N GLN A 138 -10.90 9.45 18.29
CA GLN A 138 -11.09 8.30 19.18
C GLN A 138 -12.58 8.00 19.36
N ALA A 139 -13.40 9.01 19.65
CA ALA A 139 -14.84 8.84 19.78
C ALA A 139 -15.50 8.30 18.50
N LEU A 140 -15.03 8.72 17.32
CA LEU A 140 -15.51 8.20 16.04
C LEU A 140 -15.13 6.73 15.85
N VAL A 141 -13.87 6.38 16.12
CA VAL A 141 -13.36 5.00 16.03
C VAL A 141 -14.11 4.09 17.00
N ASP A 142 -14.28 4.50 18.26
CA ASP A 142 -15.02 3.74 19.28
C ASP A 142 -16.46 3.51 18.85
N LYS A 143 -17.14 4.56 18.34
CA LYS A 143 -18.51 4.47 17.84
C LYS A 143 -18.64 3.48 16.68
N ILE A 144 -17.72 3.52 15.71
CA ILE A 144 -17.74 2.63 14.54
C ILE A 144 -17.47 1.18 14.96
N ARG A 145 -16.56 0.97 15.91
CA ARG A 145 -16.14 -0.36 16.36
C ARG A 145 -17.10 -1.00 17.35
N ALA A 146 -17.85 -0.21 18.13
CA ALA A 146 -18.71 -0.69 19.22
C ALA A 146 -19.61 -1.88 18.84
N PRO A 147 -20.29 -1.92 17.67
CA PRO A 147 -21.14 -3.07 17.31
C PRO A 147 -20.37 -4.37 17.02
N TYR A 148 -19.05 -4.30 16.86
CA TYR A 148 -18.21 -5.41 16.41
C TYR A 148 -17.18 -5.85 17.46
N LEU A 149 -17.10 -5.16 18.61
CA LEU A 149 -16.04 -5.39 19.60
C LEU A 149 -15.99 -6.85 20.08
N ASP A 150 -17.14 -7.46 20.39
CA ASP A 150 -17.20 -8.86 20.83
C ASP A 150 -16.56 -9.81 19.81
N LYS A 151 -16.84 -9.58 18.52
CA LYS A 151 -16.23 -10.35 17.44
C LYS A 151 -14.74 -10.03 17.30
N LEU A 152 -14.38 -8.75 17.20
CA LEU A 152 -13.00 -8.32 16.98
C LEU A 152 -12.05 -8.77 18.10
N GLN A 153 -12.54 -8.79 19.35
CA GLN A 153 -11.77 -9.14 20.54
C GLN A 153 -11.83 -10.62 20.91
N GLU A 154 -12.56 -11.45 20.15
CA GLU A 154 -12.62 -12.89 20.37
C GLU A 154 -11.20 -13.49 20.42
N PRO A 155 -10.78 -14.07 21.56
CA PRO A 155 -9.45 -14.66 21.69
C PRO A 155 -9.42 -16.03 21.00
N LEU A 156 -8.49 -16.22 20.08
CA LEU A 156 -8.38 -17.44 19.29
C LEU A 156 -7.22 -18.33 19.74
N ALA A 157 -6.07 -17.73 19.99
CA ALA A 157 -4.84 -18.44 20.37
C ALA A 157 -3.84 -17.50 21.04
N THR A 158 -2.70 -18.04 21.48
CA THR A 158 -1.52 -17.25 21.90
C THR A 158 -0.39 -17.51 20.91
N ALA A 159 0.25 -16.45 20.43
CA ALA A 159 1.35 -16.58 19.47
C ALA A 159 2.58 -17.19 20.15
N GLY A 160 3.03 -18.36 19.69
CA GLY A 160 4.24 -19.01 20.19
C GLY A 160 5.55 -18.38 19.68
N SER A 161 5.47 -17.62 18.58
CA SER A 161 6.58 -16.96 17.91
C SER A 161 6.14 -15.63 17.29
N LEU A 162 7.07 -14.90 16.66
CA LEU A 162 6.75 -13.69 15.93
C LEU A 162 5.98 -14.04 14.65
N LEU A 163 4.78 -13.49 14.49
CA LEU A 163 3.96 -13.69 13.29
C LEU A 163 3.90 -12.42 12.46
N TYR A 164 4.35 -12.49 11.21
CA TYR A 164 4.30 -11.41 10.23
C TYR A 164 3.90 -11.97 8.87
N ARG A 165 3.42 -11.08 8.00
CA ARG A 165 3.02 -11.42 6.64
C ARG A 165 4.02 -10.98 5.58
N ARG A 166 4.52 -9.76 5.68
CA ARG A 166 5.37 -9.16 4.65
C ARG A 166 6.69 -9.92 4.52
N GLY A 167 6.85 -10.63 3.41
CA GLY A 167 8.06 -11.30 2.96
C GLY A 167 8.00 -11.50 1.44
N ASN A 168 9.14 -11.79 0.81
CA ASN A 168 9.19 -12.02 -0.65
C ASN A 168 8.82 -13.46 -1.03
N PHE A 169 9.03 -14.41 -0.12
CA PHE A 169 8.79 -15.84 -0.37
C PHE A 169 7.80 -16.43 0.63
N ASP A 170 7.91 -16.04 1.90
CA ASP A 170 7.05 -16.54 2.97
C ASP A 170 6.87 -15.54 4.11
N GLY A 171 5.90 -15.84 4.97
CA GLY A 171 5.66 -15.17 6.24
C GLY A 171 5.01 -16.15 7.22
N PRO A 172 5.42 -16.18 8.50
CA PRO A 172 4.89 -17.15 9.46
C PRO A 172 3.39 -17.01 9.72
N PHE A 173 2.79 -15.82 9.50
CA PHE A 173 1.33 -15.70 9.54
C PHE A 173 0.66 -16.34 8.31
N ASP A 174 1.22 -16.15 7.11
CA ASP A 174 0.71 -16.79 5.89
C ASP A 174 0.83 -18.32 5.96
N GLN A 175 1.86 -18.85 6.60
CA GLN A 175 1.98 -20.30 6.83
C GLN A 175 0.80 -20.85 7.65
N ILE A 176 0.34 -20.11 8.66
CA ILE A 176 -0.85 -20.49 9.45
C ILE A 176 -2.10 -20.48 8.57
N ILE A 177 -2.27 -19.46 7.72
CA ILE A 177 -3.40 -19.37 6.79
C ILE A 177 -3.39 -20.54 5.80
N CYS A 178 -2.25 -20.80 5.16
CA CYS A 178 -2.08 -21.91 4.22
C CYS A 178 -2.34 -23.27 4.88
N GLN A 179 -1.84 -23.48 6.11
CA GLN A 179 -2.08 -24.72 6.85
C GLN A 179 -3.56 -24.91 7.17
N ALA A 180 -4.25 -23.85 7.62
CA ALA A 180 -5.68 -23.91 7.86
C ALA A 180 -6.49 -24.22 6.58
N LEU A 181 -6.07 -23.68 5.42
CA LEU A 181 -6.68 -23.98 4.13
C LEU A 181 -6.43 -25.42 3.66
N ILE A 182 -5.23 -25.95 3.92
CA ILE A 182 -4.88 -27.35 3.67
C ILE A 182 -5.80 -28.27 4.47
N GLU A 183 -5.90 -28.03 5.78
CA GLU A 183 -6.73 -28.85 6.68
C GLU A 183 -8.22 -28.74 6.34
N ARG A 184 -8.70 -27.53 6.05
CA ARG A 184 -10.12 -27.30 5.77
C ARG A 184 -10.58 -27.91 4.45
N ASN A 185 -9.71 -27.92 3.44
CA ASN A 185 -10.07 -28.36 2.09
C ASN A 185 -9.46 -29.72 1.72
N GLU A 186 -8.80 -30.40 2.67
CA GLU A 186 -8.09 -31.67 2.45
C GLU A 186 -7.10 -31.60 1.26
N ALA A 187 -6.44 -30.44 1.11
CA ALA A 187 -5.56 -30.15 -0.02
C ALA A 187 -4.10 -30.54 0.26
N GLN A 188 -3.31 -30.83 -0.78
CA GLN A 188 -1.88 -31.13 -0.64
C GLN A 188 -1.01 -29.86 -0.60
N ILE A 189 -1.47 -28.79 -1.23
CA ILE A 189 -0.77 -27.50 -1.38
C ILE A 189 -1.80 -26.39 -1.22
N SER A 190 -1.42 -25.30 -0.56
CA SER A 190 -2.19 -24.06 -0.53
C SER A 190 -1.32 -22.89 -1.02
N LEU A 191 -1.92 -22.02 -1.83
CA LEU A 191 -1.31 -20.80 -2.34
C LEU A 191 -2.05 -19.61 -1.71
N SER A 192 -1.33 -18.82 -0.92
CA SER A 192 -1.83 -17.55 -0.38
C SER A 192 -1.33 -16.39 -1.24
N PRO A 193 -2.17 -15.38 -1.53
CA PRO A 193 -1.69 -14.17 -2.20
C PRO A 193 -0.71 -13.41 -1.30
N GLY A 194 0.44 -13.02 -1.87
CA GLY A 194 1.48 -12.23 -1.20
C GLY A 194 1.10 -10.77 -0.95
N PHE A 195 -0.02 -10.53 -0.26
CA PHE A 195 -0.48 -9.19 0.06
C PHE A 195 0.50 -8.46 0.98
N ARG A 196 0.64 -7.14 0.76
CA ARG A 196 1.54 -6.28 1.54
C ARG A 196 0.90 -5.69 2.80
N TRP A 197 -0.41 -5.83 2.96
CA TRP A 197 -1.14 -5.37 4.14
C TRP A 197 -1.22 -6.49 5.19
N GLY A 198 -1.47 -6.09 6.44
CA GLY A 198 -1.41 -6.96 7.60
C GLY A 198 -0.61 -6.33 8.75
N THR A 199 -0.77 -6.90 9.93
CA THR A 199 -0.08 -6.50 11.16
C THR A 199 0.96 -7.56 11.57
N THR A 200 1.67 -7.31 12.68
CA THR A 200 2.64 -8.24 13.26
C THR A 200 2.19 -8.56 14.67
N ILE A 201 2.26 -9.84 15.04
CA ILE A 201 1.90 -10.33 16.38
C ILE A 201 3.18 -10.79 17.08
N LEU A 202 3.38 -10.29 18.30
CA LEU A 202 4.55 -10.61 19.10
C LEU A 202 4.41 -11.97 19.80
N PRO A 203 5.53 -12.66 20.10
CA PRO A 203 5.49 -13.85 20.95
C PRO A 203 4.78 -13.58 22.28
N GLY A 204 3.90 -14.49 22.69
CA GLY A 204 3.09 -14.39 23.91
C GLY A 204 1.84 -13.50 23.77
N GLN A 205 1.66 -12.78 22.67
CA GLN A 205 0.46 -11.97 22.45
C GLN A 205 -0.75 -12.86 22.08
N THR A 206 -1.92 -12.52 22.60
CA THR A 206 -3.18 -13.15 22.20
C THR A 206 -3.52 -12.80 20.75
N ILE A 207 -3.71 -13.83 19.93
CA ILE A 207 -4.27 -13.72 18.59
C ILE A 207 -5.78 -13.58 18.74
N THR A 208 -6.37 -12.54 18.16
CA THR A 208 -7.80 -12.27 18.17
C THR A 208 -8.38 -12.42 16.78
N MET A 209 -9.70 -12.45 16.65
CA MET A 209 -10.35 -12.40 15.34
C MET A 209 -10.00 -11.12 14.57
N GLU A 210 -9.79 -9.98 15.24
CA GLU A 210 -9.29 -8.76 14.58
C GLU A 210 -7.95 -9.01 13.90
N HIS A 211 -7.01 -9.71 14.56
CA HIS A 211 -5.75 -10.06 13.91
C HIS A 211 -5.93 -10.98 12.69
N VAL A 212 -6.91 -11.89 12.70
CA VAL A 212 -7.21 -12.72 11.52
C VAL A 212 -7.83 -11.87 10.40
N LEU A 213 -8.74 -10.96 10.74
CA LEU A 213 -9.39 -10.06 9.79
C LEU A 213 -8.40 -9.07 9.19
N ASP A 214 -7.48 -8.51 9.98
CA ASP A 214 -6.39 -7.64 9.51
C ASP A 214 -5.48 -8.32 8.49
N GLN A 215 -5.49 -9.65 8.47
CA GLN A 215 -4.71 -10.51 7.58
C GLN A 215 -5.58 -11.05 6.43
N THR A 216 -6.90 -10.93 6.49
CA THR A 216 -7.81 -11.52 5.48
C THR A 216 -8.87 -10.52 4.98
N CYS A 217 -8.74 -9.23 5.30
CA CYS A 217 -9.63 -8.17 4.88
C CYS A 217 -9.60 -7.93 3.36
N MET A 218 -10.49 -8.63 2.66
CA MET A 218 -10.81 -8.40 1.26
C MET A 218 -12.32 -8.49 1.04
N THR A 219 -12.81 -7.77 0.04
CA THR A 219 -14.25 -7.71 -0.30
C THR A 219 -14.72 -8.88 -1.17
N TYR A 220 -13.82 -9.84 -1.42
CA TYR A 220 -14.02 -11.06 -2.19
C TYR A 220 -13.18 -12.20 -1.55
N PRO A 221 -13.53 -12.63 -0.33
CA PRO A 221 -12.72 -13.56 0.47
C PRO A 221 -12.94 -15.03 0.11
N GLU A 222 -13.50 -15.33 -1.06
CA GLU A 222 -13.77 -16.70 -1.48
C GLU A 222 -12.49 -17.52 -1.61
N THR A 223 -12.49 -18.71 -1.00
CA THR A 223 -11.41 -19.69 -1.10
C THR A 223 -11.83 -20.83 -2.01
N TYR A 224 -10.93 -21.32 -2.85
CA TYR A 224 -11.21 -22.37 -3.83
C TYR A 224 -10.25 -23.54 -3.68
N ALA A 225 -10.76 -24.75 -3.85
CA ALA A 225 -9.96 -25.97 -3.99
C ALA A 225 -10.21 -26.56 -5.38
N ARG A 226 -9.14 -26.98 -6.05
CA ARG A 226 -9.19 -27.63 -7.37
C ARG A 226 -7.97 -28.51 -7.58
N ASP A 227 -8.12 -29.54 -8.41
CA ASP A 227 -6.99 -30.32 -8.88
C ASP A 227 -6.12 -29.50 -9.83
N MET A 228 -4.80 -29.66 -9.69
CA MET A 228 -3.79 -29.04 -10.54
C MET A 228 -2.69 -30.05 -10.87
N THR A 229 -2.24 -30.05 -12.12
CA THR A 229 -1.05 -30.83 -12.50
C THR A 229 0.22 -30.19 -11.93
N GLY A 230 1.27 -30.98 -11.75
CA GLY A 230 2.58 -30.43 -11.35
C GLY A 230 3.11 -29.36 -12.31
N GLN A 231 2.80 -29.48 -13.61
CA GLN A 231 3.14 -28.46 -14.59
C GLN A 231 2.39 -27.15 -14.34
N GLN A 232 1.09 -27.19 -14.05
CA GLN A 232 0.32 -25.98 -13.74
C GLN A 232 0.83 -25.25 -12.49
N ILE A 233 1.27 -26.00 -11.48
CA ILE A 233 1.88 -25.41 -10.28
C ILE A 233 3.20 -24.73 -10.65
N LYS A 234 4.05 -25.41 -11.45
CA LYS A 234 5.32 -24.85 -11.92
C LYS A 234 5.11 -23.56 -12.72
N ASP A 235 4.17 -23.58 -13.66
CA ASP A 235 3.89 -22.43 -14.53
C ASP A 235 3.45 -21.21 -13.72
N ILE A 236 2.59 -21.40 -12.70
CA ILE A 236 2.14 -20.31 -11.82
C ILE A 236 3.28 -19.73 -10.97
N LEU A 237 4.26 -20.55 -10.59
CA LEU A 237 5.41 -20.09 -9.80
C LEU A 237 6.51 -19.42 -10.64
N GLU A 238 6.51 -19.64 -11.96
CA GLU A 238 7.48 -19.06 -12.91
C GLU A 238 6.99 -17.79 -13.63
N ASP A 239 5.68 -17.52 -13.65
CA ASP A 239 5.07 -16.29 -14.20
C ASP A 239 5.36 -15.05 -13.33
#